data_AF-A0A5A9X846-F1
#
_entry.id   AF-A0A5A9X846-F1
#
_cell.length_a   1.000
_cell.length_b   1.000
_cell.length_c   1.000
_cell.angle_alpha   90.00
_cell.angle_beta   90.00
_cell.angle_gamma   90.00
#
_symmetry.space_group_name_H-M   'P 1'
#
loop_
_entity.id
_entity.type
_entity.pdbx_description
1 polymer ?
#
loop_
_entity_poly.entity_id
_entity_poly.type
_entity_poly.pdbx_seq_one_letter_code
_entity_poly.pdbx_strand_id
1 'polypeptide(L)'
;MRLAPIIIAITLGAASAAFAEQAPGTGKDLCLLDISNCTGRSYYNIVEKIARLKAALEVGTTVYSPGEIEHLTYMLEEAFTTADLIGADPSIVPENRDK
;
A
#
# COMPACT_ATOMS: atom_id res chain seq x y z
N MET A 1 -16.63 12.10 -63.14
CA MET A 1 -16.68 10.79 -62.46
C MET A 1 -16.42 11.07 -60.98
N ARG A 2 -17.40 11.46 -60.16
CA ARG A 2 -18.46 10.68 -59.47
C ARG A 2 -17.97 9.50 -58.62
N LEU A 3 -18.30 9.61 -57.32
CA LEU A 3 -18.56 8.58 -56.29
C LEU A 3 -17.32 7.89 -55.69
N ALA A 4 -17.10 7.77 -54.38
CA ALA A 4 -17.84 8.16 -53.18
C ALA A 4 -16.87 8.06 -51.96
N PRO A 5 -17.11 8.78 -50.85
CA PRO A 5 -16.27 8.74 -49.66
C PRO A 5 -16.54 7.46 -48.86
N ILE A 6 -15.49 6.70 -48.53
CA ILE A 6 -15.61 5.60 -47.57
C ILE A 6 -15.52 6.20 -46.16
N ILE A 7 -16.69 6.49 -45.60
CA ILE A 7 -16.89 6.73 -44.18
C ILE A 7 -16.79 5.37 -43.50
N ILE A 8 -15.69 5.11 -42.79
CA ILE A 8 -15.59 4.01 -41.84
C ILE A 8 -15.85 4.60 -40.45
N ALA A 9 -17.13 4.63 -40.08
CA ALA A 9 -17.55 4.83 -38.70
C ALA A 9 -17.44 3.47 -37.99
N ILE A 10 -16.36 3.26 -37.24
CA ILE A 10 -16.29 2.18 -36.25
C ILE A 10 -16.68 2.81 -34.91
N THR A 11 -17.99 2.89 -34.70
CA THR A 11 -18.57 2.94 -33.35
C THR A 11 -18.81 1.50 -32.93
N LEU A 12 -17.87 0.91 -32.22
CA LEU A 12 -18.18 -0.20 -31.32
C LEU A 12 -17.71 0.22 -29.94
N GLY A 13 -18.66 0.78 -29.20
CA GLY A 13 -18.55 0.88 -27.77
C GLY A 13 -18.36 -0.53 -27.20
N ALA A 14 -17.25 -0.70 -26.54
CA ALA A 14 -17.26 -1.31 -25.23
C ALA A 14 -16.35 -0.42 -24.40
N ALA A 15 -16.97 0.34 -23.49
CA ALA A 15 -16.33 0.81 -22.28
C ALA A 15 -15.84 -0.43 -21.51
N SER A 16 -14.75 -0.99 -21.98
CA SER A 16 -13.74 -1.51 -21.09
C SER A 16 -12.94 -0.22 -20.79
N ALA A 17 -13.19 0.53 -19.72
CA ALA A 17 -12.92 0.00 -18.39
C ALA A 17 -12.02 -1.23 -18.52
N ALA A 18 -10.85 -1.01 -19.15
CA ALA A 18 -9.66 -1.60 -18.62
C ALA A 18 -9.78 -1.20 -17.16
N PHE A 19 -10.28 -2.16 -16.38
CA PHE A 19 -9.92 -2.25 -15.00
C PHE A 19 -8.43 -1.96 -15.08
N ALA A 20 -8.04 -0.78 -14.61
CA ALA A 20 -6.97 -0.78 -13.66
C ALA A 20 -7.40 -1.88 -12.67
N GLU A 21 -7.05 -3.12 -13.02
CA GLU A 21 -6.52 -4.10 -12.10
C GLU A 21 -5.85 -3.22 -11.09
N GLN A 22 -6.52 -3.12 -9.94
CA GLN A 22 -6.29 -2.11 -8.94
C GLN A 22 -4.82 -2.27 -8.61
N ALA A 23 -3.96 -1.53 -9.33
CA ALA A 23 -2.54 -1.63 -9.19
C ALA A 23 -2.39 -1.24 -7.74
N PRO A 24 -1.91 -2.15 -6.86
CA PRO A 24 -2.03 -1.97 -5.42
C PRO A 24 -1.59 -0.55 -5.10
N GLY A 25 -2.57 0.26 -4.71
CA GLY A 25 -2.58 1.70 -4.96
C GLY A 25 -1.31 2.34 -4.42
N THR A 26 -0.47 2.85 -5.33
CA THR A 26 0.57 3.83 -5.00
C THR A 26 1.50 3.44 -3.85
N GLY A 27 1.76 2.15 -3.57
CA GLY A 27 2.68 1.71 -2.51
C GLY A 27 2.43 2.28 -1.10
N LYS A 28 1.30 2.97 -0.88
CA LYS A 28 1.04 3.74 0.33
C LYS A 28 0.18 2.91 1.26
N ASP A 29 0.80 2.44 2.33
CA ASP A 29 0.11 1.70 3.36
C ASP A 29 -0.70 2.65 4.26
N LEU A 30 -1.96 2.87 3.89
CA LEU A 30 -2.89 3.75 4.62
C LEU A 30 -3.26 3.21 6.00
N CYS A 31 -3.13 1.89 6.22
CA CYS A 31 -3.39 1.28 7.53
C CYS A 31 -2.32 1.68 8.56
N LEU A 32 -1.12 2.09 8.13
CA LEU A 32 -0.13 2.68 9.01
C LEU A 32 -0.53 4.09 9.46
N LEU A 33 -1.25 4.85 8.63
CA LEU A 33 -1.62 6.24 8.94
C LEU A 33 -2.95 6.33 9.70
N ASP A 34 -3.87 5.42 9.44
CA ASP A 34 -5.18 5.37 10.10
C ASP A 34 -5.67 3.92 10.17
N ILE A 35 -5.88 3.44 11.40
CA ILE A 35 -6.32 2.09 11.72
C ILE A 35 -7.67 1.73 11.08
N SER A 36 -8.50 2.74 10.77
CA SER A 36 -9.78 2.56 10.09
C SER A 36 -9.63 1.99 8.68
N ASN A 37 -8.43 2.13 8.08
CA ASN A 37 -8.09 1.58 6.76
C ASN A 37 -7.47 0.18 6.84
N CYS A 38 -7.34 -0.40 8.04
CA CYS A 38 -6.77 -1.73 8.21
C CYS A 38 -7.79 -2.82 7.87
N THR A 39 -7.44 -3.66 6.90
CA THR A 39 -8.15 -4.91 6.62
C THR A 39 -7.37 -6.06 7.24
N GLY A 40 -7.98 -6.80 8.17
CA GLY A 40 -7.38 -8.00 8.78
C GLY A 40 -6.62 -7.77 10.10
N ARG A 41 -6.02 -8.84 10.63
CA ARG A 41 -5.37 -8.87 11.96
C ARG A 41 -3.90 -8.43 11.96
N SER A 42 -3.28 -8.38 10.77
CA SER A 42 -1.89 -8.03 10.54
C SER A 42 -1.42 -6.75 11.21
N TYR A 43 -2.30 -5.76 11.36
CA TYR A 43 -1.99 -4.51 12.07
C TYR A 43 -1.63 -4.71 13.55
N TYR A 44 -2.21 -5.72 14.19
CA TYR A 44 -1.99 -5.98 15.63
C TYR A 44 -0.72 -6.79 15.90
N ASN A 45 -0.08 -7.36 14.87
CA ASN A 45 1.18 -8.05 15.03
C ASN A 45 2.32 -7.03 15.04
N ILE A 46 3.01 -6.90 16.18
CA ILE A 46 4.05 -5.89 16.35
C ILE A 46 5.23 -6.07 15.39
N VAL A 47 5.61 -7.31 15.07
CA VAL A 47 6.75 -7.58 14.19
C VAL A 47 6.39 -7.24 12.74
N GLU A 48 5.18 -7.59 12.32
CA GLU A 48 4.67 -7.23 11.00
C GLU A 48 4.50 -5.71 10.85
N LYS A 49 4.01 -5.04 11.89
CA LYS A 49 3.91 -3.58 11.94
C LYS A 49 5.28 -2.93 11.75
N ILE A 50 6.32 -3.40 12.44
CA ILE A 50 7.70 -2.90 12.28
C ILE A 50 8.18 -3.10 10.84
N ALA A 51 7.98 -4.27 10.26
CA ALA A 51 8.39 -4.55 8.87
C ALA A 51 7.72 -3.60 7.87
N ARG A 52 6.41 -3.37 8.01
CA ARG A 52 5.64 -2.45 7.15
C ARG A 52 6.06 -1.00 7.32
N LEU A 53 6.33 -0.55 8.54
CA LEU A 53 6.84 0.79 8.83
C LEU A 53 8.22 1.02 8.20
N LYS A 54 9.12 0.04 8.28
CA LYS A 54 10.43 0.11 7.59
C LYS A 54 10.27 0.21 6.08
N ALA A 55 9.41 -0.63 5.48
CA ALA A 55 9.15 -0.58 4.05
C ALA A 55 8.57 0.78 3.62
N ALA A 56 7.63 1.35 4.39
CA ALA A 56 7.06 2.67 4.14
C ALA A 56 8.12 3.79 4.17
N LEU A 57 9.03 3.74 5.15
CA LEU A 57 10.11 4.71 5.28
C LEU A 57 11.19 4.56 4.20
N GLU A 58 11.41 3.34 3.68
CA GLU A 58 12.31 3.12 2.53
C GLU A 58 11.79 3.78 1.24
N VAL A 59 10.47 3.78 1.01
CA VAL A 59 9.88 4.50 -0.14
C VAL A 59 9.95 6.02 0.07
N GLY A 60 9.85 6.45 1.33
CA GLY A 60 10.11 7.82 1.74
C GLY A 60 9.15 8.84 1.12
N THR A 61 9.70 10.03 0.82
CA THR A 61 8.90 11.17 0.35
C THR A 61 8.31 11.02 -1.06
N THR A 62 8.65 9.92 -1.74
CA THR A 62 8.06 9.54 -3.04
C THR A 62 6.58 9.21 -2.92
N VAL A 63 6.17 8.69 -1.76
CA VAL A 63 4.80 8.21 -1.50
C VAL A 63 4.17 8.94 -0.31
N TYR A 64 4.97 9.29 0.69
CA TYR A 64 4.51 9.94 1.92
C TYR A 64 4.94 11.41 1.94
N SER A 65 4.11 12.27 2.50
CA SER A 65 4.48 13.66 2.79
C SER A 65 5.51 13.71 3.93
N PRO A 66 6.26 14.81 4.09
CA PRO A 66 7.21 14.95 5.20
C PRO A 66 6.59 14.73 6.58
N GLY A 67 5.38 15.26 6.82
CA GLY A 67 4.67 15.05 8.09
C GLY A 67 4.23 13.60 8.31
N GLU A 68 3.87 12.88 7.23
CA GLU A 68 3.60 11.44 7.32
C GLU A 68 4.88 10.65 7.61
N ILE A 69 6.04 11.04 7.05
CA ILE A 69 7.34 10.41 7.34
C ILE A 69 7.75 10.60 8.81
N GLU A 70 7.58 11.81 9.36
CA GLU A 70 7.82 12.07 10.78
C GLU A 70 6.91 11.19 11.65
N HIS A 71 5.63 11.09 11.30
CA HIS A 71 4.68 10.24 12.01
C HIS A 71 5.02 8.75 11.92
N LEU A 72 5.39 8.24 10.72
CA LEU A 72 5.81 6.85 10.52
C LEU A 72 7.09 6.52 11.29
N THR A 73 8.03 7.46 11.38
CA THR A 73 9.26 7.32 12.17
C THR A 73 8.94 7.20 13.65
N TYR A 74 8.09 8.09 14.17
CA TYR A 74 7.62 8.03 15.55
C TYR A 74 6.95 6.68 15.88
N MET A 75 6.04 6.21 15.02
CA MET A 75 5.39 4.92 15.21
C MET A 75 6.37 3.74 15.16
N LEU A 76 7.44 3.83 14.37
CA LEU A 76 8.47 2.79 14.31
C LEU A 76 9.23 2.71 15.63
N GLU A 77 9.58 3.84 16.23
CA GLU A 77 10.23 3.90 17.55
C GLU A 77 9.32 3.34 18.66
N GLU A 78 8.03 3.71 18.65
CA GLU A 78 7.04 3.14 19.58
C GLU A 78 6.90 1.63 19.39
N ALA A 79 6.90 1.16 18.14
CA ALA A 79 6.76 -0.25 17.84
C ALA A 79 7.98 -1.06 18.32
N PHE A 80 9.20 -0.54 18.15
CA PHE A 80 10.41 -1.16 18.71
C PHE A 80 10.40 -1.18 20.25
N THR A 81 9.99 -0.08 20.88
CA THR A 81 9.84 -0.01 22.34
C THR A 81 8.85 -1.07 22.84
N THR A 82 7.72 -1.22 22.14
CA THR A 82 6.70 -2.22 22.46
C THR A 82 7.24 -3.65 22.26
N ALA A 83 7.97 -3.90 21.17
CA ALA A 83 8.56 -5.20 20.88
C ALA A 83 9.55 -5.63 21.97
N ASP A 84 10.42 -4.72 22.42
CA ASP A 84 11.36 -4.96 23.52
C ASP A 84 10.63 -5.32 24.83
N LEU A 85 9.59 -4.56 25.19
CA LEU A 85 8.79 -4.79 26.39
C LEU A 85 8.10 -6.17 26.42
N ILE A 86 7.68 -6.68 25.26
CA ILE A 86 7.00 -7.97 25.16
C ILE A 86 7.93 -9.13 24.77
N GLY A 87 9.23 -8.86 24.59
CA GLY A 87 10.21 -9.85 24.17
C GLY A 87 10.00 -10.39 22.75
N ALA A 88 9.39 -9.59 21.86
CA ALA A 88 9.24 -9.95 20.44
C ALA A 88 10.51 -9.54 19.68
N ASP A 89 11.12 -10.48 18.95
CA ASP A 89 12.26 -10.19 18.08
C ASP A 89 11.76 -9.68 16.70
N PRO A 90 11.97 -8.38 16.38
CA PRO A 90 11.54 -7.82 15.10
C PRO A 90 12.34 -8.34 13.90
N SER A 91 13.43 -9.07 14.13
CA SER A 91 14.24 -9.73 13.09
C SER A 91 13.58 -11.02 12.59
N ILE A 92 12.63 -11.56 13.36
CA ILE A 92 11.90 -12.79 13.02
C ILE A 92 10.54 -12.38 12.45
N VAL A 93 10.53 -11.91 11.20
CA VAL A 93 9.26 -11.69 10.49
C VAL A 93 8.56 -13.05 10.37
N PRO A 94 7.36 -13.24 10.96
CA PRO A 94 6.66 -14.51 10.81
C PRO A 94 6.41 -14.75 9.33
N GLU A 95 7.02 -15.82 8.79
CA GLU A 95 6.81 -16.27 7.43
C GLU A 95 5.30 -16.41 7.19
N ASN A 96 4.79 -15.67 6.20
CA ASN A 96 3.39 -15.51 5.83
C ASN A 96 2.51 -16.69 6.26
N ARG A 97 1.62 -16.47 7.23
CA ARG A 97 0.41 -17.30 7.40
C ARG A 97 -0.72 -16.74 6.54
N ASP A 98 -0.46 -16.53 5.26
CA ASP A 98 -1.51 -16.39 4.26
C ASP A 98 -1.80 -17.80 3.71
N LYS A 99 -2.76 -18.48 4.34
CA LYS A 99 -3.53 -19.59 3.76
C LYS A 99 -5.00 -19.32 3.96
#